data_AF-A0A532ULY7-F1
#
_entry.id   AF-A0A532ULY7-F1
#
_cell.length_a   1.000
_cell.length_b   1.000
_cell.length_c   1.000
_cell.angle_alpha   90.00
_cell.angle_beta   90.00
_cell.angle_gamma   90.00
#
_symmetry.space_group_name_H-M   'P 1'
#
loop_
_entity.id
_entity.type
_entity.pdbx_description
1 polymer ?
#
loop_
_entity_poly.entity_id
_entity_poly.type
_entity_poly.pdbx_seq_one_letter_code
_entity_poly.pdbx_strand_id
1 'polypeptide(L)'
;MAVTNKISIEQYLEKVARFSDNEYGKLVRNQFKDIDGASELAMLAAPSGEELEQLKKAVAIMTPDEKQNAEALSDEQIQKLAADAQIDPANLAIFFNGYALNCKRVS
;
A
#
# COMPACT_ATOMS: atom_id res chain seq x y z
N MET A 1 20.19 -3.75 -20.99
CA MET A 1 19.29 -2.92 -20.16
C MET A 1 18.35 -3.86 -19.45
N ALA A 2 18.52 -4.08 -18.15
CA ALA A 2 17.61 -4.92 -17.38
C ALA A 2 16.28 -4.16 -17.30
N VAL A 3 15.26 -4.68 -17.96
CA VAL A 3 13.90 -4.15 -17.85
C VAL A 3 13.38 -4.65 -16.51
N THR A 4 13.57 -3.87 -15.46
CA THR A 4 13.02 -4.17 -14.14
C THR A 4 11.51 -4.19 -14.30
N ASN A 5 10.89 -5.37 -14.14
CA ASN A 5 9.46 -5.59 -14.34
C ASN A 5 8.65 -5.05 -13.14
N LYS A 6 8.97 -3.82 -12.72
CA LYS A 6 8.38 -3.11 -11.60
C LYS A 6 7.01 -2.61 -12.05
N ILE A 7 5.96 -3.10 -11.39
CA ILE A 7 4.60 -2.59 -11.59
C ILE A 7 4.49 -1.17 -11.03
N SER A 8 3.69 -0.31 -11.64
CA SER A 8 3.46 1.04 -11.09
C SER A 8 2.69 0.98 -9.77
N ILE A 9 2.73 2.07 -8.99
CA ILE A 9 1.94 2.20 -7.75
C ILE A 9 0.42 2.02 -8.02
N GLU A 10 -0.04 2.41 -9.20
CA GLU A 10 -1.43 2.23 -9.65
C GLU A 10 -1.74 0.76 -9.94
N GLN A 11 -0.84 0.04 -10.63
CA GLN A 11 -0.99 -1.40 -10.84
C GLN A 11 -0.88 -2.19 -9.53
N TYR A 12 -0.07 -1.70 -8.58
CA TYR A 12 0.00 -2.26 -7.24
C TYR A 12 -1.30 -2.02 -6.47
N LEU A 13 -1.89 -0.83 -6.57
CA LEU A 13 -3.21 -0.53 -6.02
C LEU A 13 -4.28 -1.47 -6.59
N GLU A 14 -4.29 -1.71 -7.90
CA GLU A 14 -5.19 -2.69 -8.53
C GLU A 14 -4.96 -4.11 -8.02
N LYS A 15 -3.70 -4.51 -7.83
CA LYS A 15 -3.34 -5.81 -7.26
C LYS A 15 -3.87 -5.95 -5.83
N VAL A 16 -3.70 -4.93 -4.99
CA VAL A 16 -4.19 -4.89 -3.61
C VAL A 16 -5.72 -4.86 -3.58
N ALA A 17 -6.36 -4.12 -4.49
CA ALA A 17 -7.82 -4.06 -4.64
C ALA A 17 -8.45 -5.43 -4.92
N ARG A 18 -7.77 -6.33 -5.65
CA ARG A 18 -8.27 -7.70 -5.89
C ARG A 18 -8.42 -8.54 -4.63
N PHE A 19 -7.71 -8.17 -3.56
CA PHE A 19 -7.83 -8.86 -2.28
C PHE A 19 -8.73 -8.13 -1.29
N SER A 20 -9.19 -6.91 -1.62
CA SER A 20 -10.23 -6.24 -0.83
C SER A 20 -11.47 -7.12 -0.77
N ASP A 21 -12.03 -7.27 0.43
CA ASP A 21 -13.22 -8.08 0.71
C ASP A 21 -13.16 -9.60 0.47
N ASN A 22 -11.99 -10.17 0.14
CA ASN A 22 -11.86 -11.64 0.06
C ASN A 22 -11.87 -12.26 1.46
N GLU A 23 -12.66 -13.33 1.68
CA GLU A 23 -12.71 -14.08 2.95
C GLU A 23 -11.32 -14.55 3.40
N TYR A 24 -10.41 -14.81 2.46
CA TYR A 24 -9.01 -15.11 2.73
C TYR A 24 -8.27 -13.96 3.44
N GLY A 25 -8.54 -12.72 3.04
CA GLY A 25 -8.00 -11.51 3.68
C GLY A 25 -8.48 -11.33 5.13
N LYS A 26 -9.75 -11.67 5.39
CA LYS A 26 -10.32 -11.67 6.75
C LYS A 26 -9.69 -12.75 7.63
N LEU A 27 -9.43 -13.94 7.07
CA LEU A 27 -8.75 -15.04 7.77
C LEU A 27 -7.30 -14.68 8.10
N VAL A 28 -6.57 -14.06 7.16
CA VAL A 28 -5.20 -13.57 7.40
C VAL A 28 -5.20 -12.45 8.45
N ARG A 29 -6.09 -11.45 8.39
CA ARG A 29 -6.16 -10.42 9.45
C ARG A 29 -6.43 -11.00 10.84
N ASN A 30 -7.29 -12.01 10.95
CA ASN A 30 -7.60 -12.65 12.23
C ASN A 30 -6.47 -13.52 12.77
N GLN A 31 -5.71 -14.19 11.90
CA GLN A 31 -4.64 -15.12 12.31
C GLN A 31 -3.34 -14.41 12.70
N PHE A 32 -3.14 -13.18 12.23
CA PHE A 32 -1.91 -12.40 12.44
C PHE A 32 -2.01 -11.37 13.57
N LYS A 33 -3.16 -11.31 14.26
CA LYS A 33 -3.42 -10.42 15.40
C LYS A 33 -2.58 -10.75 16.64
N ASP A 34 -1.98 -11.94 16.69
CA ASP A 34 -1.24 -12.47 17.85
C ASP A 34 0.30 -12.49 17.68
N ILE A 35 0.86 -12.02 16.56
CA ILE A 35 2.30 -12.18 16.29
C ILE A 35 2.97 -10.84 15.98
N ASP A 36 3.84 -10.42 16.91
CA ASP A 36 4.83 -9.34 16.83
C ASP A 36 5.38 -9.16 15.40
N GLY A 37 5.05 -8.04 14.75
CA GLY A 37 5.60 -7.62 13.45
C GLY A 37 4.94 -8.20 12.19
N ALA A 38 3.99 -9.13 12.30
CA ALA A 38 3.35 -9.77 11.13
C ALA A 38 1.97 -9.18 10.78
N SER A 39 1.41 -8.33 11.64
CA SER A 39 0.15 -7.61 11.40
C SER A 39 0.23 -6.56 10.28
N GLU A 40 1.40 -5.94 10.06
CA GLU A 40 1.62 -4.97 8.97
C GLU A 40 1.56 -5.65 7.58
N LEU A 41 2.02 -6.90 7.50
CA LEU A 41 1.91 -7.76 6.31
C LEU A 41 0.49 -8.30 6.07
N ALA A 42 -0.31 -8.45 7.13
CA ALA A 42 -1.70 -8.90 7.01
C ALA A 42 -2.64 -7.80 6.49
N MET A 43 -2.37 -6.54 6.82
CA MET A 43 -3.10 -5.39 6.29
C MET A 43 -2.77 -5.11 4.81
N LEU A 44 -1.56 -5.45 4.39
CA LEU A 44 -1.14 -5.48 2.99
C LEU A 44 -1.91 -6.48 2.12
N ALA A 45 -2.52 -7.50 2.73
CA ALA A 45 -3.12 -8.60 2.00
C ALA A 45 -4.60 -8.40 1.66
N ALA A 46 -5.33 -7.45 2.27
CA ALA A 46 -6.76 -7.23 1.97
C ALA A 46 -7.31 -5.98 2.66
N PRO A 47 -7.21 -4.77 2.08
CA PRO A 47 -7.88 -3.58 2.62
C PRO A 47 -9.41 -3.79 2.67
N SER A 48 -10.08 -3.21 3.66
CA SER A 48 -11.53 -3.03 3.63
C SER A 48 -11.92 -2.11 2.46
N GLY A 49 -13.20 -2.10 2.09
CA GLY A 49 -13.69 -1.17 1.07
C GLY A 49 -13.34 0.30 1.38
N GLU A 50 -13.47 0.71 2.65
CA GLU A 50 -13.16 2.07 3.10
C GLU A 50 -11.64 2.37 3.02
N GLU A 51 -10.80 1.45 3.47
CA GLU A 51 -9.34 1.58 3.35
C GLU A 51 -8.93 1.65 1.87
N LEU A 52 -9.53 0.83 0.99
CA LEU A 52 -9.25 0.88 -0.43
C LEU A 52 -9.65 2.22 -1.07
N GLU A 53 -10.79 2.78 -0.68
CA GLU A 53 -11.20 4.11 -1.14
C GLU A 53 -10.24 5.21 -0.68
N GLN A 54 -9.74 5.13 0.56
CA GLN A 54 -8.71 6.03 1.06
C GLN A 54 -7.42 5.94 0.23
N LEU A 55 -6.94 4.72 -0.05
CA LEU A 55 -5.75 4.50 -0.87
C LEU A 55 -5.92 5.02 -2.31
N LYS A 56 -7.10 4.83 -2.91
CA LYS A 56 -7.42 5.39 -4.23
C LYS A 56 -7.34 6.92 -4.24
N LYS A 57 -7.88 7.59 -3.22
CA LYS A 57 -7.81 9.05 -3.11
C LYS A 57 -6.36 9.53 -3.01
N ALA A 58 -5.55 8.87 -2.18
CA ALA A 58 -4.14 9.20 -2.04
C ALA A 58 -3.39 9.10 -3.37
N VAL A 59 -3.51 7.95 -4.04
CA VAL A 59 -2.82 7.72 -5.32
C VAL A 59 -3.32 8.66 -6.42
N ALA A 60 -4.56 9.11 -6.35
CA ALA A 60 -5.12 10.08 -7.30
C ALA A 60 -4.52 11.49 -7.15
N ILE A 61 -4.18 11.92 -5.93
CA ILE A 61 -3.62 13.25 -5.67
C ILE A 61 -2.09 13.30 -5.78
N MET A 62 -1.42 12.15 -5.83
CA MET A 62 0.04 12.06 -6.02
C MET A 62 0.48 12.73 -7.32
N THR A 63 1.58 13.46 -7.24
CA THR A 63 2.28 13.99 -8.41
C THR A 63 2.92 12.86 -9.23
N PRO A 64 3.22 13.09 -10.52
CA PRO A 64 3.92 12.09 -11.34
C PRO A 64 5.26 11.64 -10.76
N ASP A 65 5.99 12.55 -10.10
CA ASP A 65 7.27 12.23 -9.45
C ASP A 65 7.07 11.30 -8.25
N GLU A 66 6.11 11.62 -7.38
CA GLU A 66 5.75 10.77 -6.24
C GLU A 66 5.28 9.39 -6.69
N LYS A 67 4.55 9.28 -7.82
CA LYS A 67 4.13 7.98 -8.36
C LYS A 67 5.30 7.14 -8.86
N GLN A 68 6.30 7.78 -9.47
CA GLN A 68 7.50 7.11 -10.00
C GLN A 68 8.40 6.62 -8.86
N ASN A 69 8.51 7.41 -7.80
CA ASN A 69 9.39 7.18 -6.66
C ASN A 69 8.63 6.68 -5.40
N ALA A 70 7.44 6.10 -5.59
CA ALA A 70 6.54 5.70 -4.49
C ALA A 70 7.18 4.72 -3.48
N GLU A 71 8.18 3.93 -3.88
CA GLU A 71 8.93 3.02 -3.00
C GLU A 71 9.95 3.72 -2.07
N ALA A 72 10.23 4.99 -2.34
CA ALA A 72 11.27 5.78 -1.69
C ALA A 72 10.72 7.06 -1.05
N LEU A 73 9.39 7.19 -0.94
CA LEU A 73 8.78 8.29 -0.22
C LEU A 73 9.22 8.26 1.26
N SER A 74 9.60 9.42 1.77
CA SER A 74 9.90 9.56 3.20
C SER A 74 8.63 9.56 4.05
N ASP A 75 8.78 9.28 5.34
CA ASP A 75 7.67 9.35 6.30
C ASP A 75 6.98 10.73 6.28
N GLU A 76 7.76 11.81 6.12
CA GLU A 76 7.25 13.18 6.01
C GLU A 76 6.38 13.38 4.75
N GLN A 77 6.80 12.81 3.61
CA GLN A 77 6.02 12.86 2.37
C GLN A 77 4.73 12.04 2.49
N ILE A 78 4.80 10.86 3.11
CA ILE A 78 3.64 10.01 3.38
C ILE A 78 2.65 10.73 4.29
N GLN A 79 3.12 11.37 5.36
CA GLN A 79 2.28 12.15 6.27
C GLN A 79 1.60 13.32 5.58
N LYS A 80 2.34 14.04 4.73
CA LYS A 80 1.80 15.16 3.95
C LYS A 80 0.72 14.67 2.98
N LEU A 81 0.99 13.59 2.25
CA LEU A 81 0.04 13.00 1.31
C LEU A 81 -1.23 12.50 2.02
N ALA A 82 -1.09 11.91 3.22
CA ALA A 82 -2.23 11.51 4.04
C ALA A 82 -3.07 12.70 4.49
N ALA A 83 -2.43 13.80 4.90
CA ALA A 83 -3.10 15.04 5.26
C ALA A 83 -3.84 15.67 4.07
N ASP A 84 -3.18 15.74 2.90
CA ASP A 84 -3.75 16.29 1.67
C ASP A 84 -4.93 15.43 1.16
N ALA A 85 -4.87 14.10 1.33
CA ALA A 85 -5.95 13.19 0.98
C ALA A 85 -7.05 13.09 2.07
N GLN A 86 -6.82 13.65 3.25
CA GLN A 86 -7.68 13.54 4.44
C GLN A 86 -7.96 12.09 4.86
N ILE A 87 -6.90 11.28 4.95
CA ILE A 87 -6.98 9.85 5.29
C ILE A 87 -6.01 9.48 6.39
N ASP A 88 -6.12 8.26 6.87
CA ASP A 88 -5.25 7.77 7.94
C ASP A 88 -3.79 7.57 7.44
N PRO A 89 -2.80 8.21 8.11
CA PRO A 89 -1.40 8.11 7.69
C PRO A 89 -0.79 6.72 7.92
N ALA A 90 -1.29 5.94 8.89
CA ALA A 90 -0.80 4.58 9.11
C ALA A 90 -1.25 3.65 7.98
N ASN A 91 -2.49 3.80 7.49
CA ASN A 91 -2.97 3.09 6.30
C ASN A 91 -2.08 3.35 5.08
N LEU A 92 -1.64 4.60 4.92
CA LEU A 92 -0.77 5.02 3.83
C LEU A 92 0.64 4.46 3.94
N ALA A 93 1.23 4.57 5.13
CA ALA A 93 2.58 4.06 5.40
C ALA A 93 2.66 2.56 5.13
N ILE A 94 1.66 1.80 5.59
CA ILE A 94 1.59 0.34 5.35
C ILE A 94 1.52 0.03 3.85
N PHE A 95 0.70 0.75 3.09
CA PHE A 95 0.59 0.58 1.64
C PHE A 95 1.92 0.83 0.91
N PHE A 96 2.58 1.95 1.19
CA PHE A 96 3.87 2.28 0.57
C PHE A 96 4.99 1.34 0.99
N ASN A 97 5.03 0.93 2.26
CA ASN A 97 6.00 -0.05 2.74
C ASN A 97 5.86 -1.38 2.01
N GLY A 98 4.64 -1.87 1.78
CA GLY A 98 4.46 -3.08 0.99
C GLY A 98 4.75 -2.91 -0.49
N TYR A 99 4.47 -1.74 -1.07
CA TYR A 99 4.89 -1.44 -2.43
C TYR A 99 6.42 -1.47 -2.56
N ALA A 100 7.14 -0.87 -1.61
CA ALA A 100 8.59 -0.89 -1.56
C ALA A 100 9.15 -2.31 -1.42
N LEU A 101 8.54 -3.16 -0.58
CA LEU A 101 8.88 -4.58 -0.47
C LEU A 101 8.63 -5.34 -1.78
N ASN A 102 7.53 -5.08 -2.46
CA ASN A 102 7.22 -5.68 -3.76
C ASN A 102 8.24 -5.26 -4.83
N CYS A 103 8.63 -3.98 -4.85
CA CYS A 103 9.67 -3.49 -5.76
C CYS A 103 11.02 -4.16 -5.49
N LYS A 104 11.42 -4.29 -4.21
CA LYS A 104 12.68 -4.94 -3.81
C LYS A 104 12.70 -6.44 -4.12
N ARG A 105 11.56 -7.13 -4.07
CA ARG A 105 11.45 -8.57 -4.36
C ARG A 105 11.56 -8.91 -5.85
N VAL A 106 11.36 -7.91 -6.72
CA VAL A 106 11.42 -8.04 -8.19
C VAL A 106 12.76 -7.54 -8.75
N SER A 107 13.65 -7.01 -7.89
CA SER A 107 15.02 -6.58 -8.23
C SER A 107 16.04 -7.71 -8.19
#